data_AF-A0A6I2X4F0-F1
#
_entry.id   AF-A0A6I2X4F0-F1
#
_cell.length_a   1.000
_cell.length_b   1.000
_cell.length_c   1.000
_cell.angle_alpha   90.00
_cell.angle_beta   90.00
_cell.angle_gamma   90.00
#
_symmetry.space_group_name_H-M   'P 1'
#
loop_
_entity.id
_entity.type
_entity.pdbx_description
1 polymer ?
#
loop_
_entity_poly.entity_id
_entity_poly.type
_entity_poly.pdbx_seq_one_letter_code
_entity_poly.pdbx_strand_id
1 'polypeptide(L)'
;MSKQIPFVDYLVLGDKPHLVANECTGCGARFFDRRNACASCFGTLFKKVDIVTEGELRAFSIVTFAAPGVKVPFVSAIVDCGGTSVRCTLTNVEPSPEHVKLGMKV
;
A
#
# COMPACT_ATOMS: atom_id res chain seq x y z
N MET A 1 -29.51 -1.06 -6.53
CA MET A 1 -28.12 -0.60 -6.30
C MET A 1 -27.20 -1.48 -7.11
N SER A 2 -26.28 -0.90 -7.88
CA SER A 2 -25.25 -1.66 -8.60
C SER A 2 -24.29 -2.31 -7.60
N LYS A 3 -23.80 -3.52 -7.92
CA LYS A 3 -22.78 -4.22 -7.13
C LYS A 3 -21.50 -3.38 -7.15
N GLN A 4 -20.99 -3.00 -5.98
CA GLN A 4 -19.69 -2.34 -5.89
C GLN A 4 -18.59 -3.34 -6.26
N ILE A 5 -17.63 -2.87 -7.06
CA ILE A 5 -16.48 -3.64 -7.52
C ILE A 5 -15.24 -2.90 -7.05
N PRO A 6 -14.30 -3.56 -6.36
CA PRO A 6 -13.07 -2.89 -5.95
C PRO A 6 -12.26 -2.52 -7.19
N PHE A 7 -11.59 -1.37 -7.11
CA PHE A 7 -10.73 -0.93 -8.20
C PHE A 7 -9.52 -1.86 -8.42
N VAL A 8 -9.11 -2.56 -7.37
CA VAL A 8 -7.98 -3.50 -7.33
C VAL A 8 -8.35 -4.74 -6.51
N ASP A 9 -7.88 -5.91 -6.93
CA ASP A 9 -8.28 -7.19 -6.31
C ASP A 9 -7.87 -7.35 -4.84
N TYR A 10 -6.87 -6.60 -4.40
CA TYR A 10 -6.36 -6.63 -3.03
C TYR A 10 -7.08 -5.65 -2.09
N LEU A 11 -8.07 -4.90 -2.59
CA LEU A 11 -8.96 -4.07 -1.76
C LEU A 11 -10.25 -4.84 -1.48
N VAL A 12 -10.44 -5.24 -0.22
CA VAL A 12 -11.70 -5.84 0.23
C VAL A 12 -12.67 -4.71 0.59
N LEU A 13 -13.87 -4.74 -0.01
CA LEU A 13 -14.96 -3.81 0.31
C LEU A 13 -15.89 -4.43 1.37
N GLY A 14 -16.64 -3.57 2.07
CA GLY A 14 -17.59 -3.97 3.12
C GLY A 14 -17.62 -2.94 4.25
N ASP A 15 -18.08 -3.34 5.43
CA ASP A 15 -18.17 -2.45 6.61
C ASP A 15 -16.81 -1.95 7.10
N LYS A 16 -15.77 -2.78 6.90
CA LYS A 16 -14.37 -2.46 7.27
C LYS A 16 -13.46 -2.69 6.06
N PRO A 17 -13.38 -1.74 5.11
CA PRO A 17 -12.49 -1.87 3.97
C PRO A 17 -11.04 -2.02 4.42
N HIS A 18 -10.32 -2.98 3.83
CA HIS A 18 -8.94 -3.29 4.19
C HIS A 18 -8.17 -3.86 3.01
N LEU A 19 -6.85 -3.85 3.12
CA LEU A 19 -5.95 -4.43 2.14
C LEU A 19 -5.61 -5.87 2.51
N VAL A 20 -5.57 -6.74 1.51
CA VAL A 20 -5.19 -8.15 1.67
C VAL A 20 -4.06 -8.49 0.72
N ALA A 21 -3.02 -9.16 1.23
CA ALA A 21 -1.92 -9.68 0.41
C ALA A 21 -1.96 -11.21 0.29
N ASN A 22 -1.24 -11.70 -0.72
CA ASN A 22 -0.87 -13.10 -0.86
C ASN A 22 0.46 -13.32 -0.13
N GLU A 23 0.44 -14.03 1.00
CA GLU A 23 1.61 -14.42 1.76
C GLU A 23 2.09 -15.80 1.32
N CYS A 24 3.35 -15.90 0.91
CA CYS A 24 3.97 -17.18 0.59
C CYS A 24 4.06 -18.05 1.85
N THR A 25 3.54 -19.27 1.80
CA THR A 25 3.52 -20.16 2.97
C THR A 25 4.90 -20.69 3.34
N GLY A 26 5.87 -20.66 2.40
CA GLY A 26 7.22 -21.16 2.63
C GLY A 26 8.21 -20.15 3.23
N CYS A 27 8.07 -18.85 2.91
CA CYS A 27 9.02 -17.83 3.37
C CYS A 27 8.38 -16.56 3.96
N GLY A 28 7.06 -16.45 3.97
CA GLY A 28 6.35 -15.29 4.51
C GLY A 28 6.39 -14.02 3.62
N ALA A 29 7.03 -14.05 2.46
CA ALA A 29 7.01 -12.91 1.54
C ALA A 29 5.59 -12.58 1.07
N ARG A 30 5.24 -11.29 1.04
CA ARG A 30 3.88 -10.81 0.74
C ARG A 30 3.81 -10.04 -0.58
N PHE A 31 2.71 -10.25 -1.31
CA PHE A 31 2.46 -9.60 -2.59
C PHE A 31 0.98 -9.27 -2.75
N PHE A 32 0.65 -8.05 -3.19
CA PHE A 32 -0.74 -7.64 -3.41
C PHE A 32 -1.40 -8.35 -4.60
N ASP A 33 -0.74 -8.32 -5.76
CA ASP A 33 -1.26 -8.95 -6.96
C ASP A 33 -1.10 -10.47 -6.96
N ARG A 34 -1.90 -11.15 -7.79
CA ARG A 34 -1.77 -12.59 -8.04
C ARG A 34 -0.34 -12.94 -8.47
N ARG A 35 0.21 -14.01 -7.89
CA ARG A 35 1.52 -14.57 -8.26
C ARG A 35 1.38 -16.00 -8.78
N ASN A 36 2.20 -16.37 -9.76
CA ASN A 36 2.39 -17.77 -10.18
C ASN A 36 3.37 -18.52 -9.26
N ALA A 37 4.38 -17.80 -8.75
CA ALA A 37 5.39 -18.30 -7.83
C ALA A 37 5.94 -17.15 -6.98
N CYS A 38 6.52 -17.49 -5.83
CA CYS A 38 7.15 -16.53 -4.93
C CYS A 38 8.47 -16.03 -5.50
N ALA A 39 8.63 -14.71 -5.61
CA ALA A 39 9.87 -14.11 -6.11
C ALA A 39 11.06 -14.24 -5.13
N SER A 40 10.80 -14.66 -3.88
CA SER A 40 11.84 -14.86 -2.85
C SER A 40 12.35 -16.30 -2.80
N CYS A 41 11.44 -17.29 -2.77
CA CYS A 41 11.81 -18.70 -2.58
C CYS A 41 11.30 -19.67 -3.65
N PHE A 42 10.66 -19.17 -4.72
CA PHE A 42 10.08 -19.97 -5.82
C PHE A 42 8.93 -20.92 -5.46
N GLY A 43 8.47 -20.95 -4.20
CA GLY A 43 7.28 -21.69 -3.80
C GLY A 43 5.99 -21.18 -4.50
N THR A 44 5.02 -22.07 -4.70
CA THR A 44 3.78 -21.78 -5.45
C THR A 44 2.53 -21.69 -4.57
N LEU A 45 2.67 -21.96 -3.27
CA LEU A 45 1.58 -21.91 -2.30
C LEU A 45 1.52 -20.56 -1.58
N PHE A 46 0.30 -20.00 -1.52
CA PHE A 46 0.02 -18.72 -0.89
C PHE A 46 -1.27 -18.80 -0.07
N LYS A 47 -1.32 -18.03 1.01
CA LYS A 47 -2.54 -17.75 1.77
C LYS A 47 -2.85 -16.26 1.73
N LYS A 48 -4.11 -15.89 1.93
CA LYS A 48 -4.53 -14.50 2.10
C LYS A 48 -4.21 -14.04 3.52
N VAL A 49 -3.67 -12.83 3.67
CA VAL A 49 -3.42 -12.19 4.96
C VAL A 49 -3.83 -10.73 4.92
N ASP A 50 -4.44 -10.25 6.00
CA ASP A 50 -4.76 -8.83 6.16
C ASP A 50 -3.49 -8.03 6.36
N ILE A 51 -3.46 -6.84 5.77
CA ILE A 51 -2.39 -5.86 5.99
C ILE A 51 -2.81 -4.92 7.12
N VAL A 52 -1.89 -4.71 8.05
CA VAL A 52 -2.06 -3.77 9.15
C VAL A 52 -2.30 -2.35 8.63
N THR A 53 -3.10 -1.58 9.36
CA THR A 53 -3.54 -0.24 8.95
C THR A 53 -2.57 0.87 9.35
N GLU A 54 -1.54 0.55 10.12
CA GLU A 54 -0.49 1.46 10.57
C GLU A 54 0.85 1.05 9.97
N GLY A 55 1.74 2.01 9.77
CA GLY A 55 3.06 1.73 9.22
C GLY A 55 4.09 2.81 9.47
N GLU A 56 5.22 2.64 8.80
CA GLU A 56 6.34 3.58 8.84
C GLU A 56 6.66 4.08 7.44
N LEU A 57 6.80 5.40 7.29
CA LEU A 57 7.16 6.01 6.02
C LEU A 57 8.61 5.66 5.63
N ARG A 58 8.79 4.91 4.54
CA ARG A 58 10.13 4.46 4.08
C ARG A 58 10.70 5.28 2.94
N ALA A 59 9.84 5.80 2.08
CA ALA A 59 10.24 6.68 0.98
C ALA A 59 9.06 7.58 0.59
N PHE A 60 9.34 8.80 0.12
CA PHE A 60 8.30 9.69 -0.40
C PHE A 60 8.85 10.67 -1.43
N SER A 61 7.94 11.24 -2.21
CA SER A 61 8.14 12.43 -3.03
C SER A 61 7.02 13.43 -2.77
N ILE A 62 7.39 14.70 -2.62
CA ILE A 62 6.45 15.83 -2.65
C ILE A 62 6.28 16.22 -4.12
N VAL A 63 5.12 15.88 -4.68
CA VAL A 63 4.81 16.13 -6.09
C VAL A 63 4.22 17.53 -6.23
N THR A 64 4.98 18.45 -6.84
CA THR A 64 4.59 19.85 -7.05
C THR A 64 4.09 20.15 -8.46
N PHE A 65 4.21 19.20 -9.39
CA PHE A 65 3.73 19.33 -10.77
C PHE A 65 3.04 18.03 -11.21
N ALA A 66 1.84 18.14 -11.78
CA ALA A 66 1.03 17.00 -12.22
C ALA A 66 0.13 17.34 -13.41
N ALA A 67 -0.51 16.32 -13.99
CA ALA A 67 -1.45 16.48 -15.10
C ALA A 67 -2.69 17.34 -14.71
N PRO A 68 -3.38 17.96 -15.69
CA PRO A 68 -4.59 18.73 -15.42
C PRO A 68 -5.63 17.95 -14.61
N GLY A 69 -6.20 18.59 -13.58
CA GLY A 69 -7.19 17.98 -12.68
C GLY A 69 -6.61 17.32 -11.43
N VAL A 70 -5.28 17.13 -11.34
CA VAL A 70 -4.63 16.62 -10.13
C VAL A 70 -4.26 17.79 -9.21
N LYS A 71 -4.77 17.77 -7.97
CA LYS A 71 -4.44 18.77 -6.96
C LYS A 71 -3.00 18.55 -6.47
N VAL A 72 -2.17 19.59 -6.58
CA VAL A 72 -0.79 19.66 -6.06
C VAL A 72 -0.66 20.82 -5.06
N PRO A 73 0.33 20.79 -4.16
CA PRO A 73 1.24 19.67 -3.87
C PRO A 73 0.56 18.49 -3.14
N PHE A 74 1.10 17.28 -3.29
CA PHE A 74 0.72 16.10 -2.50
C PHE A 74 1.92 15.19 -2.24
N VAL A 75 1.79 14.27 -1.28
CA VAL A 75 2.85 13.34 -0.89
C VAL A 75 2.56 11.96 -1.46
N SER A 76 3.36 11.51 -2.43
CA SER A 76 3.38 10.10 -2.85
C SER A 76 4.35 9.34 -1.96
N ALA A 77 3.92 8.21 -1.40
CA ALA A 77 4.64 7.53 -0.33
C ALA A 77 4.73 6.01 -0.54
N ILE A 78 5.78 5.45 0.04
CA ILE A 78 5.96 4.02 0.27
C ILE A 78 6.02 3.81 1.79
N VAL A 79 5.03 3.09 2.32
CA VAL A 79 4.88 2.80 3.74
C VAL A 79 5.15 1.33 4.00
N ASP A 80 5.90 1.03 5.05
CA ASP A 80 6.10 -0.33 5.56
C ASP A 80 5.00 -0.65 6.58
N CYS A 81 4.00 -1.42 6.14
CA CYS A 81 2.89 -1.90 6.95
C CYS A 81 3.20 -3.32 7.45
N GLY A 82 3.97 -3.41 8.53
CA GLY A 82 4.32 -4.68 9.17
C GLY A 82 5.05 -5.66 8.24
N GLY A 83 6.07 -5.18 7.52
CA GLY A 83 6.85 -5.96 6.55
C GLY A 83 6.27 -5.96 5.13
N THR A 84 5.16 -5.24 4.90
CA THR A 84 4.51 -5.14 3.59
C THR A 84 4.64 -3.73 3.04
N SER A 85 5.29 -3.58 1.88
CA SER A 85 5.43 -2.29 1.23
C SER A 85 4.12 -1.86 0.55
N VAL A 86 3.52 -0.78 1.04
CA VAL A 86 2.29 -0.18 0.52
C VAL A 86 2.63 1.13 -0.20
N ARG A 87 2.24 1.25 -1.47
CA ARG A 87 2.32 2.50 -2.23
C ARG A 87 1.00 3.25 -2.05
N CYS A 88 1.08 4.48 -1.56
CA CYS A 88 -0.10 5.29 -1.25
C CYS A 88 0.18 6.79 -1.42
N THR A 89 -0.87 7.58 -1.20
CA THR A 89 -0.78 9.03 -1.03
C THR A 89 -1.03 9.34 0.44
N LEU A 90 -0.12 10.05 1.11
CA LEU A 90 -0.40 10.52 2.47
C LEU A 90 -1.39 11.69 2.42
N THR A 91 -2.42 11.58 3.24
CA THR A 91 -3.43 12.63 3.42
C THR A 91 -3.32 13.21 4.82
N ASN A 92 -3.98 14.35 5.08
CA ASN A 92 -3.98 15.03 6.37
C ASN A 92 -2.58 15.42 6.91
N VAL A 93 -1.61 15.61 6.01
CA VAL A 93 -0.27 16.12 6.31
C VAL A 93 0.06 17.24 5.34
N GLU A 94 0.74 18.28 5.83
CA GLU A 94 1.24 19.34 4.95
C GLU A 94 2.35 18.77 4.06
N PRO A 95 2.28 18.92 2.72
CA PRO A 95 3.24 18.35 1.80
C PRO A 95 4.51 19.22 1.71
N SER A 96 5.26 19.32 2.81
CA SER A 96 6.51 20.07 2.90
C SER A 96 7.60 19.28 3.64
N PRO A 97 8.90 19.54 3.36
CA PRO A 97 10.02 18.80 3.98
C PRO A 97 10.08 18.89 5.51
N GLU A 98 9.49 19.93 6.09
CA GLU A 98 9.42 20.15 7.53
C GLU A 98 8.46 19.18 8.23
N HIS A 99 7.38 18.79 7.52
CA HIS A 99 6.29 17.97 8.05
C HIS A 99 6.38 16.49 7.66
N VAL A 100 7.03 16.17 6.53
CA VAL A 100 7.14 14.80 6.04
C VAL A 100 8.57 14.31 6.19
N LYS A 101 8.77 13.29 7.04
CA LYS A 101 10.10 12.75 7.36
C LYS A 101 10.10 11.23 7.28
N LEU A 102 11.20 10.68 6.78
CA LEU A 102 11.42 9.23 6.80
C LEU A 102 11.37 8.72 8.25
N GLY A 103 10.79 7.53 8.43
CA GLY A 103 10.64 6.90 9.74
C GLY A 103 9.44 7.38 10.56
N MET A 104 8.67 8.39 10.09
CA MET A 104 7.44 8.80 10.78
C MET A 104 6.39 7.69 10.74
N LYS A 105 5.58 7.61 11.81
CA LYS A 105 4.44 6.69 11.89
C LYS A 105 3.24 7.30 11.19
N VAL A 106 2.54 6.47 10.42
CA VAL A 106 1.38 6.83 9.60
C VAL A 106 0.30 5.77 9.67
#